data_AF-A0A9R0RYP8-F1
#
_entry.id   AF-A0A9R0RYP8-F1
#
_cell.length_a   1.000
_cell.length_b   1.000
_cell.length_c   1.000
_cell.angle_alpha   90.00
_cell.angle_beta   90.00
_cell.angle_gamma   90.00
#
_symmetry.space_group_name_H-M   'P 1'
#
loop_
_entity.id
_entity.type
_entity.pdbx_description
1 polymer ?
#
loop_
_entity_poly.entity_id
_entity_poly.type
_entity_poly.pdbx_seq_one_letter_code
_entity_poly.pdbx_strand_id
1 'polypeptide(L)'
;MVVQFGVRSAVKKVPDFLRCFPNLETLHVHSPILSEEHTGKVNLKFWQEGGPIKCVVQSMKKVFFYEFRGSRSEVAFLKFIAERGRVLEQVVVVVAEECFSPGNDGMNAKLKPLTSAKWNNKSCKPQLFKSPFTGGGGPAYCHQIAADFGFADPFDLQYYYKAERIPVS
;
A
#
# COMPACT_ATOMS: atom_id res chain seq x y z
N MET A 1 -6.05 5.88 -4.76
CA MET A 1 -6.84 4.88 -5.51
C MET A 1 -7.40 3.84 -4.56
N VAL A 2 -8.56 3.27 -4.89
CA VAL A 2 -9.17 2.16 -4.16
C VAL A 2 -9.05 0.90 -5.03
N VAL A 3 -8.50 -0.18 -4.49
CA VAL A 3 -8.22 -1.40 -5.25
C VAL A 3 -8.60 -2.64 -4.45
N GLN A 4 -9.52 -3.44 -5.00
CA GLN A 4 -9.83 -4.76 -4.48
C GLN A 4 -8.74 -5.76 -4.90
N PHE A 5 -7.73 -6.00 -4.06
CA PHE A 5 -6.64 -6.93 -4.38
C PHE A 5 -7.08 -8.41 -4.46
N GLY A 6 -8.28 -8.73 -3.98
CA GLY A 6 -8.92 -10.04 -4.13
C GLY A 6 -9.58 -10.27 -5.50
N VAL A 7 -9.74 -9.23 -6.32
CA VAL A 7 -10.45 -9.29 -7.61
C VAL A 7 -9.46 -9.08 -8.76
N ARG A 8 -9.25 -10.10 -9.59
CA ARG A 8 -8.21 -10.08 -10.64
C ARG A 8 -8.42 -8.94 -11.64
N SER A 9 -9.66 -8.67 -12.04
CA SER A 9 -10.00 -7.61 -13.00
C SER A 9 -9.75 -6.21 -12.43
N ALA A 10 -9.94 -6.00 -11.12
CA ALA A 10 -9.62 -4.75 -10.45
C ALA A 10 -8.10 -4.51 -10.44
N VAL A 11 -7.33 -5.52 -10.06
CA VAL A 11 -5.85 -5.43 -10.03
C VAL A 11 -5.26 -5.19 -11.42
N LYS A 12 -5.88 -5.76 -12.46
CA LYS A 12 -5.46 -5.54 -13.86
C LYS A 12 -5.50 -4.10 -14.32
N LYS A 13 -6.34 -3.25 -13.72
CA LYS A 13 -6.47 -1.83 -14.08
C LYS A 13 -5.39 -0.94 -13.47
N VAL A 14 -4.70 -1.42 -12.44
CA VAL A 14 -3.72 -0.63 -11.68
C VAL A 14 -2.52 -0.18 -12.55
N PRO A 15 -1.89 -1.04 -13.37
CA PRO A 15 -0.80 -0.60 -14.24
C PRO A 15 -1.22 0.54 -15.19
N ASP A 16 -2.41 0.44 -15.77
CA ASP A 16 -2.91 1.46 -16.71
C ASP A 16 -3.19 2.78 -16.00
N PHE A 17 -3.80 2.74 -14.81
CA PHE A 17 -3.95 3.92 -13.97
C PHE A 17 -2.60 4.58 -13.69
N LEU A 18 -1.58 3.81 -13.28
CA LEU A 18 -0.26 4.36 -12.99
C LEU A 18 0.41 4.97 -14.24
N ARG A 19 0.17 4.40 -15.43
CA ARG A 19 0.68 4.96 -16.70
C ARG A 19 0.04 6.29 -17.06
N CYS A 20 -1.21 6.55 -16.67
CA CYS A 20 -1.87 7.84 -16.90
C CYS A 20 -1.22 9.01 -16.15
N PHE A 21 -0.45 8.74 -15.09
CA PHE A 21 0.17 9.77 -14.24
C PHE A 21 1.70 9.61 -14.23
N PRO A 22 2.40 9.96 -15.32
CA PRO A 22 3.84 9.68 -15.48
C PRO A 22 4.76 10.36 -14.46
N ASN A 23 4.29 11.42 -13.81
CA ASN A 23 5.02 12.20 -12.80
C ASN A 23 4.42 12.06 -11.40
N LEU A 24 3.62 11.02 -11.14
CA LEU A 24 3.03 10.78 -9.82
C LEU A 24 4.14 10.61 -8.77
N GLU A 25 4.15 11.49 -7.76
CA GLU A 25 5.14 11.44 -6.68
C GLU A 25 4.65 10.69 -5.45
N THR A 26 3.38 10.89 -5.08
CA THR A 26 2.76 10.28 -3.90
C THR A 26 1.59 9.41 -4.33
N LEU A 27 1.56 8.16 -3.87
CA LEU A 27 0.50 7.22 -4.16
C LEU A 27 -0.18 6.73 -2.88
N HIS A 28 -1.47 7.00 -2.76
CA HIS A 28 -2.34 6.40 -1.74
C HIS A 28 -3.12 5.24 -2.35
N VAL A 29 -3.08 4.07 -1.72
CA VAL A 29 -3.81 2.86 -2.12
C VAL A 29 -4.61 2.34 -0.95
N HIS A 30 -5.92 2.23 -1.10
CA HIS A 30 -6.80 1.64 -0.09
C HIS A 30 -7.30 0.27 -0.58
N SER A 31 -7.17 -0.76 0.26
CA SER A 31 -7.56 -2.15 0.01
C SER A 31 -8.83 -2.51 0.81
N PRO A 32 -10.04 -2.23 0.29
CA PRO A 32 -11.28 -2.44 1.06
C PRO A 32 -11.64 -3.94 1.17
N ILE A 33 -12.39 -4.30 2.22
CA ILE A 33 -13.14 -5.57 2.26
C ILE A 33 -14.40 -5.36 1.44
N LEU A 34 -14.51 -6.04 0.31
CA LEU A 34 -15.75 -6.06 -0.45
C LEU A 34 -16.16 -7.52 -0.67
N SER A 35 -17.44 -7.81 -0.47
CA SER A 35 -18.04 -9.15 -0.38
C SER A 35 -18.09 -9.92 -1.71
N GLU A 36 -17.41 -9.43 -2.75
CA GLU A 36 -17.39 -10.10 -4.05
C GLU A 36 -16.46 -11.31 -4.03
N GLU A 37 -16.86 -12.36 -4.76
CA GLU A 37 -16.11 -13.60 -4.88
C GLU A 37 -14.67 -13.34 -5.35
N HIS A 38 -13.71 -14.00 -4.70
CA HIS A 38 -12.31 -13.93 -5.06
C HIS A 38 -12.07 -14.56 -6.45
N THR A 39 -12.10 -13.74 -7.49
CA THR A 39 -11.91 -14.16 -8.91
C THR A 39 -10.47 -14.52 -9.29
N GLY A 40 -9.57 -14.66 -8.31
CA GLY A 40 -8.21 -15.17 -8.47
C GLY A 40 -7.11 -14.20 -8.03
N LYS A 41 -5.97 -14.76 -7.59
CA LYS A 41 -4.81 -14.01 -7.05
C LYS A 41 -3.80 -13.71 -8.17
N VAL A 42 -3.24 -12.50 -8.20
CA VAL A 42 -2.13 -12.16 -9.12
C VAL A 42 -0.79 -12.39 -8.42
N ASN A 43 0.23 -12.79 -9.18
CA ASN A 43 1.59 -12.97 -8.68
C ASN A 43 2.51 -11.80 -9.12
N LEU A 44 3.78 -11.85 -8.74
CA LEU A 44 4.74 -10.81 -9.12
C LEU A 44 4.99 -10.74 -10.63
N LYS A 45 4.95 -11.87 -11.34
CA LYS A 45 5.19 -11.93 -12.81
C LYS A 45 4.20 -11.06 -13.58
N PHE A 46 2.93 -11.06 -13.15
CA PHE A 46 1.89 -10.21 -13.72
C PHE A 46 2.31 -8.72 -13.77
N TRP A 47 2.93 -8.21 -12.70
CA TRP A 47 3.36 -6.81 -12.63
C TRP A 47 4.63 -6.53 -13.46
N GLN A 48 5.43 -7.56 -13.73
CA GLN A 48 6.68 -7.42 -14.49
C GLN A 48 6.46 -7.52 -16.01
N GLU A 49 5.42 -8.23 -16.46
CA GLU A 49 5.09 -8.44 -17.88
C GLU A 49 4.69 -7.16 -18.62
N GLY A 50 4.12 -6.17 -17.91
CA GLY A 50 3.65 -4.90 -18.51
C GLY A 50 4.75 -3.90 -18.89
N GLY A 51 6.02 -4.25 -18.75
CA GLY A 51 7.14 -3.33 -18.95
C GLY A 51 7.26 -2.23 -17.88
N PRO A 52 8.26 -1.33 -18.00
CA PRO A 52 8.50 -0.28 -17.01
C PRO A 52 7.35 0.74 -16.97
N ILE A 53 6.87 1.05 -15.76
CA ILE A 53 5.91 2.14 -15.54
C ILE A 53 6.70 3.39 -15.11
N LYS A 54 6.63 4.45 -15.92
CA LYS A 54 7.47 5.66 -15.73
C LYS A 54 7.40 6.23 -14.32
N CYS A 55 6.20 6.45 -13.79
CA CYS A 55 6.06 7.05 -12.47
C CYS A 55 6.65 6.20 -11.36
N VAL A 56 6.40 4.89 -11.39
CA VAL A 56 6.98 3.93 -10.44
C VAL A 56 8.49 3.99 -10.49
N VAL A 57 9.09 4.02 -11.68
CA VAL A 57 10.55 3.96 -11.82
C VAL A 57 11.24 5.29 -11.49
N GLN A 58 10.65 6.43 -11.83
CA GLN A 58 11.37 7.71 -11.91
C GLN A 58 10.83 8.83 -11.01
N SER A 59 9.55 8.83 -10.61
CA SER A 59 8.96 9.97 -9.90
C SER A 59 8.37 9.62 -8.54
N MET A 60 7.96 8.36 -8.33
CA MET A 60 7.25 7.95 -7.13
C MET A 60 8.17 7.91 -5.91
N LYS A 61 7.97 8.86 -5.00
CA LYS A 61 8.74 9.03 -3.77
C LYS A 61 8.04 8.40 -2.57
N LYS A 62 6.71 8.51 -2.50
CA LYS A 62 5.92 8.10 -1.34
C LYS A 62 4.79 7.14 -1.72
N VAL A 63 4.62 6.06 -0.96
CA VAL A 63 3.48 5.15 -1.10
C VAL A 63 2.84 4.88 0.25
N PHE A 64 1.54 5.08 0.33
CA PHE A 64 0.70 4.79 1.49
C PHE A 64 -0.29 3.69 1.12
N PHE A 65 -0.21 2.56 1.83
CA PHE A 65 -1.05 1.40 1.61
C PHE A 65 -1.94 1.19 2.83
N TYR A 66 -3.25 1.36 2.67
CA TYR A 66 -4.24 1.27 3.73
C TYR A 66 -4.99 -0.06 3.71
N GLU A 67 -5.36 -0.53 4.90
CA GLU A 67 -6.13 -1.75 5.12
C GLU A 67 -5.42 -3.02 4.59
N PHE A 68 -4.12 -3.11 4.82
CA PHE A 68 -3.33 -4.28 4.43
C PHE A 68 -3.70 -5.53 5.24
N ARG A 69 -4.00 -6.64 4.55
CA ARG A 69 -4.35 -7.95 5.16
C ARG A 69 -3.35 -9.07 4.91
N GLY A 70 -2.33 -8.79 4.08
CA GLY A 70 -1.28 -9.76 3.75
C GLY A 70 -1.68 -10.81 2.73
N SER A 71 -2.61 -10.49 1.83
CA SER A 71 -2.91 -11.35 0.68
C SER A 71 -1.72 -11.36 -0.29
N ARG A 72 -1.62 -12.43 -1.10
CA ARG A 72 -0.53 -12.58 -2.09
C ARG A 72 -0.51 -11.44 -3.11
N SER A 73 -1.68 -10.95 -3.53
CA SER A 73 -1.78 -9.85 -4.49
C SER A 73 -1.27 -8.53 -3.92
N GLU A 74 -1.61 -8.21 -2.66
CA GLU A 74 -1.13 -6.99 -1.97
C GLU A 74 0.38 -7.03 -1.79
N VAL A 75 0.91 -8.17 -1.33
CA VAL A 75 2.35 -8.38 -1.17
C VAL A 75 3.06 -8.28 -2.53
N ALA A 76 2.50 -8.86 -3.59
CA ALA A 76 3.08 -8.78 -4.93
C ALA A 76 3.14 -7.34 -5.46
N PHE A 77 2.10 -6.53 -5.19
CA PHE A 77 2.09 -5.12 -5.55
C PHE A 77 3.15 -4.31 -4.80
N LEU A 78 3.21 -4.44 -3.47
CA LEU A 78 4.22 -3.74 -2.67
C LEU A 78 5.65 -4.16 -3.04
N LYS A 79 5.88 -5.44 -3.34
CA LYS A 79 7.16 -5.92 -3.87
C LYS A 79 7.50 -5.29 -5.22
N PHE A 80 6.54 -5.22 -6.14
CA PHE A 80 6.73 -4.57 -7.42
C PHE A 80 7.16 -3.10 -7.26
N ILE A 81 6.49 -2.37 -6.37
CA ILE A 81 6.85 -0.98 -6.04
C ILE A 81 8.27 -0.92 -5.45
N ALA A 82 8.57 -1.72 -4.42
CA ALA A 82 9.88 -1.74 -3.77
C ALA A 82 11.04 -2.08 -4.73
N GLU A 83 10.83 -3.04 -5.64
CA GLU A 83 11.86 -3.49 -6.59
C GLU A 83 12.05 -2.52 -7.76
N ARG A 84 10.99 -1.84 -8.20
CA ARG A 84 11.03 -0.96 -9.38
C ARG A 84 11.25 0.51 -9.05
N GLY A 85 10.85 0.96 -7.86
CA GLY A 85 10.95 2.35 -7.44
C GLY A 85 12.36 2.76 -7.05
N ARG A 86 13.03 3.52 -7.93
CA ARG A 86 14.41 3.97 -7.73
C ARG A 86 14.52 5.17 -6.81
N VAL A 87 13.48 6.00 -6.77
CA VAL A 87 13.42 7.25 -5.99
C VAL A 87 12.47 7.14 -4.81
N LEU A 88 12.05 5.92 -4.44
CA LEU A 88 11.20 5.70 -3.26
C LEU A 88 11.94 6.10 -2.00
N GLU A 89 11.37 7.04 -1.27
CA GLU A 89 11.87 7.56 0.01
C GLU A 89 11.09 6.96 1.18
N GLN A 90 9.78 6.76 0.99
CA GLN A 90 8.88 6.34 2.05
C GLN A 90 7.82 5.36 1.53
N VAL A 91 7.68 4.23 2.22
CA VAL A 91 6.53 3.34 2.06
C VAL A 91 5.92 3.10 3.42
N VAL A 92 4.63 3.33 3.53
CA VAL A 92 3.87 3.16 4.76
C VAL A 92 2.74 2.17 4.51
N VAL A 93 2.64 1.18 5.37
CA VAL A 93 1.65 0.12 5.32
C VAL A 93 0.83 0.17 6.61
N VAL A 94 -0.43 0.54 6.49
CA VAL A 94 -1.42 0.54 7.57
C VAL A 94 -2.14 -0.80 7.53
N VAL A 95 -1.91 -1.61 8.56
CA VAL A 95 -2.42 -2.97 8.71
C VAL A 95 -3.84 -2.94 9.26
N ALA A 96 -4.75 -3.65 8.61
CA ALA A 96 -6.14 -3.72 9.04
C ALA A 96 -6.28 -4.31 10.46
N GLU A 97 -7.18 -3.76 11.27
CA GLU A 97 -7.28 -4.08 12.70
C GLU A 97 -7.60 -5.56 12.96
N GLU A 98 -8.40 -6.19 12.10
CA GLU A 98 -8.75 -7.61 12.19
C GLU A 98 -7.52 -8.53 12.13
N CYS A 99 -6.38 -8.02 11.64
CA CYS A 99 -5.14 -8.79 11.61
C CYS A 99 -4.50 -8.96 13.00
N PHE A 100 -4.98 -8.25 14.03
CA PHE A 100 -4.50 -8.36 15.41
C PHE A 100 -5.45 -9.14 16.32
N SER A 101 -6.56 -9.67 15.78
CA SER A 101 -7.49 -10.49 16.56
C SER A 101 -6.83 -11.82 16.99
N PRO A 102 -7.18 -12.35 18.19
CA PRO A 102 -6.64 -13.62 18.69
C PRO A 102 -6.88 -14.76 17.68
N GLY A 103 -5.83 -15.49 17.31
CA GLY A 103 -5.87 -16.59 16.33
C GLY A 103 -5.29 -16.26 14.94
N ASN A 104 -4.87 -15.02 14.68
CA ASN A 104 -4.17 -14.63 13.45
C ASN A 104 -2.64 -14.51 13.66
N ASP A 105 -2.01 -15.57 14.17
CA ASP A 105 -0.56 -15.63 14.45
C ASP A 105 0.34 -15.52 13.20
N GLY A 106 -0.27 -15.48 12.00
CA GLY A 106 0.41 -15.41 10.72
C GLY A 106 0.85 -14.01 10.27
N MET A 107 0.58 -12.95 11.04
CA MET A 107 0.88 -11.57 10.61
C MET A 107 2.37 -11.37 10.33
N ASN A 108 3.25 -11.81 11.24
CA ASN A 108 4.70 -11.73 11.02
C ASN A 108 5.14 -12.48 9.76
N ALA A 109 4.53 -13.63 9.46
CA ALA A 109 4.81 -14.38 8.24
C ALA A 109 4.29 -13.67 6.96
N LYS A 110 3.18 -12.93 7.05
CA LYS A 110 2.64 -12.10 5.95
C LYS A 110 3.47 -10.83 5.70
N LEU A 111 4.14 -10.33 6.74
CA LEU A 111 5.00 -9.14 6.68
C LEU A 111 6.44 -9.45 6.27
N LYS A 112 6.93 -10.65 6.58
CA LYS A 112 8.28 -11.11 6.22
C LYS A 112 8.65 -10.87 4.75
N PRO A 113 7.76 -11.08 3.76
CA PRO A 113 8.10 -10.81 2.36
C PRO A 113 8.31 -9.34 2.02
N LEU A 114 7.76 -8.40 2.81
CA LEU A 114 7.93 -6.96 2.63
C LEU A 114 9.24 -6.48 3.26
N THR A 115 9.58 -7.02 4.42
CA THR A 115 10.81 -6.69 5.15
C THR A 115 12.04 -7.30 4.49
N SER A 116 11.88 -8.46 3.82
CA SER A 116 12.94 -9.11 3.04
C SER A 116 12.95 -8.74 1.55
N ALA A 117 12.05 -7.85 1.09
CA ALA A 117 12.01 -7.44 -0.31
C ALA A 117 13.33 -6.75 -0.72
N LYS A 118 13.70 -6.88 -1.99
CA LYS A 118 14.87 -6.18 -2.54
C LYS A 118 14.48 -4.74 -2.87
N TRP A 119 14.56 -3.88 -1.87
CA TRP A 119 14.35 -2.44 -2.03
C TRP A 119 15.43 -1.85 -2.93
N ASN A 120 15.01 -1.20 -4.02
CA ASN A 120 15.95 -0.59 -4.96
C ASN A 120 16.66 0.60 -4.32
N ASN A 121 15.93 1.41 -3.55
CA ASN A 121 16.52 2.37 -2.64
C ASN A 121 16.82 1.70 -1.28
N LYS A 122 18.11 1.53 -0.95
CA LYS A 122 18.58 0.86 0.27
C LYS A 122 18.20 1.60 1.57
N SER A 123 17.94 2.91 1.51
CA SER A 123 17.51 3.68 2.67
C SER A 123 16.00 3.57 2.94
N CYS A 124 15.22 3.14 1.94
CA CYS A 124 13.78 2.98 2.09
C CYS A 124 13.47 1.63 2.75
N LYS A 125 12.72 1.68 3.86
CA LYS A 125 12.14 0.53 4.54
C LYS A 125 10.65 0.76 4.74
N PRO A 126 9.83 -0.29 4.70
CA PRO A 126 8.40 -0.14 4.95
C PRO A 126 8.19 0.22 6.42
N GLN A 127 7.38 1.25 6.66
CA GLN A 127 6.91 1.61 7.99
C GLN A 127 5.53 0.99 8.20
N LEU A 128 5.34 0.33 9.32
CA LEU A 128 4.10 -0.39 9.61
C LEU A 128 3.36 0.23 10.78
N PHE A 129 2.06 0.45 10.57
CA PHE A 129 1.16 1.02 11.57
C PHE A 129 -0.09 0.15 11.68
N LYS A 130 -0.66 0.09 12.87
CA LYS A 130 -1.99 -0.47 13.07
C LYS A 130 -3.04 0.50 12.54
N SER A 131 -4.06 -0.02 11.85
CA SER A 131 -5.20 0.79 11.43
C SER A 131 -5.98 1.29 12.65
N PRO A 132 -6.31 2.59 12.70
CA PRO A 132 -7.16 3.12 13.77
C PRO A 132 -8.66 2.86 13.52
N PHE A 133 -9.04 2.27 12.38
CA PHE A 133 -10.43 2.07 12.00
C PHE A 133 -10.87 0.61 12.21
N THR A 134 -11.89 0.43 13.03
CA THR A 134 -12.65 -0.83 13.14
C THR A 134 -13.51 -1.00 11.89
N GLY A 135 -13.40 -2.14 11.19
CA GLY A 135 -14.36 -2.53 10.14
C GLY A 135 -14.00 -2.16 8.69
N GLY A 136 -12.72 -1.91 8.39
CA GLY A 136 -12.26 -1.72 7.00
C GLY A 136 -12.65 -0.38 6.36
N GLY A 137 -12.97 0.62 7.19
CA GLY A 137 -13.26 1.98 6.73
C GLY A 137 -12.08 2.59 5.96
N GLY A 138 -12.41 3.37 4.92
CA GLY A 138 -11.43 4.15 4.15
C GLY A 138 -10.59 5.10 5.01
N PRO A 139 -9.47 5.63 4.48
CA PRO A 139 -8.82 6.77 5.12
C PRO A 139 -9.87 7.86 5.37
N ALA A 140 -9.83 8.50 6.54
CA ALA A 140 -10.81 9.53 6.88
C ALA A 140 -10.70 10.69 5.88
N TYR A 141 -11.65 10.76 4.94
CA TYR A 141 -11.82 11.93 4.08
C TYR A 141 -12.31 13.07 4.97
N CYS A 142 -11.39 13.91 5.46
CA CYS A 142 -11.74 15.03 6.29
C CYS A 142 -11.65 16.31 5.47
N HIS A 143 -12.80 16.90 5.14
CA HIS A 143 -12.86 18.17 4.40
C HIS A 143 -12.13 19.30 5.14
N GLN A 144 -12.10 19.27 6.47
CA GLN A 144 -11.38 20.26 7.28
C GLN A 144 -9.87 20.13 7.11
N ILE A 145 -9.33 18.90 7.08
CA ILE A 145 -7.91 18.65 6.82
C ILE A 145 -7.58 18.99 5.36
N ALA A 146 -8.46 18.64 4.41
CA ALA A 146 -8.27 18.95 3.00
C ALA A 146 -8.28 20.45 2.68
N ALA A 147 -8.97 21.26 3.49
CA ALA A 147 -9.01 22.72 3.37
C ALA A 147 -7.86 23.42 4.11
N ASP A 148 -7.05 22.67 4.88
CA ASP A 148 -5.90 23.22 5.60
C ASP A 148 -4.66 23.23 4.71
N PHE A 149 -4.39 24.41 4.12
CA PHE A 149 -3.21 24.64 3.27
C PHE A 149 -1.87 24.60 4.04
N GLY A 150 -1.88 24.48 5.37
CA GLY A 150 -0.69 24.21 6.16
C GLY A 150 -0.10 22.82 5.91
N PHE A 151 -0.88 21.91 5.31
CA PHE A 151 -0.44 20.55 4.96
C PHE A 151 -0.25 20.41 3.45
N ALA A 152 0.94 19.99 3.05
CA ALA A 152 1.23 19.71 1.64
C ALA A 152 0.47 18.47 1.12
N ASP A 153 0.09 17.56 2.02
CA ASP A 153 -0.69 16.37 1.72
C ASP A 153 -1.86 16.27 2.73
N PRO A 154 -3.12 16.34 2.29
CA PRO A 154 -4.27 16.26 3.18
C PRO A 154 -4.49 14.85 3.76
N PHE A 155 -3.70 13.87 3.33
CA PHE A 155 -3.66 12.52 3.87
C PHE A 155 -2.36 12.22 4.63
N ASP A 156 -1.59 13.25 4.99
CA ASP A 156 -0.31 13.09 5.66
C ASP A 156 -0.43 12.33 7.00
N LEU A 157 0.62 11.58 7.33
CA LEU A 157 0.67 10.66 8.45
C LEU A 157 0.63 11.32 9.82
N GLN A 158 0.75 12.65 9.96
CA GLN A 158 0.57 13.30 11.27
C GLN A 158 -0.73 12.87 11.96
N TYR A 159 -1.77 12.56 11.19
CA TYR A 159 -3.00 11.96 11.71
C TYR A 159 -2.79 10.58 12.36
N TYR A 160 -1.88 9.78 11.82
CA TYR A 160 -1.53 8.41 12.24
C TYR A 160 -0.28 8.32 13.11
N TYR A 161 0.40 9.43 13.46
CA TYR A 161 1.47 9.42 14.49
C TYR A 161 0.92 9.06 15.89
N LYS A 162 -0.41 9.16 16.09
CA LYS A 162 -1.12 8.59 17.26
C LYS A 162 -1.39 7.09 17.14
N ALA A 163 -1.21 6.50 15.95
CA ALA A 163 -1.43 5.07 15.72
C ALA A 163 -0.20 4.26 16.13
N GLU A 164 -0.45 3.06 16.67
CA GLU A 164 0.58 2.18 17.22
C GLU A 164 1.50 1.65 16.09
N ARG A 165 2.79 2.00 16.17
CA ARG A 165 3.81 1.52 15.23
C ARG A 165 4.11 0.06 15.51
N ILE A 166 4.06 -0.79 14.48
CA ILE A 166 4.39 -2.21 14.62
C ILE A 166 5.92 -2.35 14.60
N PRO A 167 6.55 -2.92 15.65
CA PRO A 167 7.98 -3.21 15.61
C PRO A 167 8.25 -4.28 14.56
N VAL A 168 9.28 -4.03 13.75
CA VAL A 168 9.73 -4.97 12.73
C VAL A 168 10.99 -5.66 13.28
N SER A 169 10.85 -6.92 13.71
CA SER A 169 11.94 -7.77 14.17
C SER A 169 12.77 -8.35 13.02
#